data_AF-A0A920EC16-F1
#
_entry.id   AF-A0A920EC16-F1
#
_cell.length_a   1.000
_cell.length_b   1.000
_cell.length_c   1.000
_cell.angle_alpha   90.00
_cell.angle_beta   90.00
_cell.angle_gamma   90.00
#
_symmetry.space_group_name_H-M   'P 1'
#
loop_
_entity.id
_entity.type
_entity.pdbx_description
1 polymer ?
#
loop_
_entity_poly.entity_id
_entity_poly.type
_entity_poly.pdbx_seq_one_letter_code
_entity_poly.pdbx_strand_id
1 'polypeptide(L)'
;MRVIPRTEKHHQPEISIIKSLREPNLKQWSISLAIAGILFVALFSQFFTNFSGPNTTSAPHSALRNGLTAGFQYWSNQQSTGARGDSRWHYYLSMLIAYEWVILFIALFGVWKIIQQPTLFNQTIMWWALGGLIVYSWAAERMPWLIIHILLPTIIIAGLGIQHIWETVSTQKKRKQIACSAALVLLIFVAFQSIKTNFDDPGEPNELLVQAGQATPEVVAWTNQIFDLNRVFYAENGEHLSVQIDSDIFWPYGWYLRDFPTSTYAKITVGNTATLSASPDIIFLPQWDRDLAQNLVDEYAIFPYNHRWWWVPQYDAGLSNLADTQTLLTNWGKWMWNRTPWQNIQGNPNGCPSALAGHVYIKESVLSLAQKTEVWNSPHLTPSLIQGGSLC
;
A
#
# COMPACT_ATOMS: atom_id res chain seq x y z
N MET A 1 -9.91 -7.51 -55.22
CA MET A 1 -10.53 -8.13 -54.03
C MET A 1 -9.54 -9.12 -53.43
N ARG A 2 -8.92 -8.80 -52.29
CA ARG A 2 -8.10 -9.77 -51.54
C ARG A 2 -9.07 -10.55 -50.67
N VAL A 3 -9.36 -11.80 -51.04
CA VAL A 3 -10.13 -12.72 -50.22
C VAL A 3 -9.33 -12.95 -48.94
N ILE A 4 -9.78 -12.36 -47.83
CA ILE A 4 -9.27 -12.69 -46.50
C ILE A 4 -9.68 -14.16 -46.29
N PRO A 5 -8.75 -15.10 -46.08
CA PRO A 5 -9.12 -16.47 -45.80
C PRO A 5 -10.00 -16.46 -44.56
N ARG A 6 -11.23 -16.96 -44.67
CA ARG A 6 -11.99 -17.38 -43.48
C ARG A 6 -11.11 -18.43 -42.82
N THR A 7 -10.51 -18.10 -41.68
CA THR A 7 -9.92 -19.09 -40.80
C THR A 7 -11.04 -20.06 -40.46
N GLU A 8 -10.99 -21.27 -41.03
CA GLU A 8 -11.85 -22.37 -40.61
C GLU A 8 -11.72 -22.46 -39.09
N LYS A 9 -12.84 -22.37 -38.38
CA LYS A 9 -12.89 -22.68 -36.95
C LYS A 9 -12.56 -24.17 -36.82
N HIS A 10 -11.28 -24.52 -36.78
CA HIS A 10 -10.88 -25.81 -36.25
C HIS A 10 -11.43 -25.88 -34.82
N HIS A 11 -12.48 -26.65 -34.63
CA HIS A 11 -12.93 -27.08 -33.31
C HIS A 11 -11.76 -27.81 -32.69
N GLN A 12 -10.98 -27.12 -31.86
CA GLN A 12 -10.04 -27.78 -31.00
C GLN A 12 -10.88 -28.66 -30.06
N PRO A 13 -10.57 -29.96 -29.94
CA PRO A 13 -11.33 -30.85 -29.09
C PRO A 13 -11.33 -30.31 -27.66
N GLU A 14 -12.48 -30.31 -27.00
CA GLU A 14 -12.60 -29.90 -25.60
C GLU A 14 -11.63 -30.75 -24.75
N ILE A 15 -10.59 -30.11 -24.22
CA ILE A 15 -9.63 -30.78 -23.36
C ILE A 15 -10.27 -30.89 -21.97
N SER A 16 -10.71 -32.09 -21.60
CA SER A 16 -11.22 -32.37 -20.26
C SER A 16 -10.12 -32.17 -19.22
N ILE A 17 -10.42 -31.42 -18.14
CA ILE A 17 -9.52 -31.22 -16.99
C ILE A 17 -9.00 -32.57 -16.45
N ILE A 18 -9.88 -33.57 -16.38
CA ILE A 18 -9.54 -34.92 -15.90
C ILE A 18 -8.49 -35.58 -16.81
N LYS A 19 -8.60 -35.36 -18.12
CA LYS A 19 -7.62 -35.87 -19.08
C LYS A 19 -6.28 -35.15 -18.89
N SER A 20 -6.30 -33.82 -18.77
CA SER A 20 -5.10 -33.01 -18.51
C SER A 20 -4.37 -33.41 -17.22
N LEU A 21 -5.09 -33.77 -16.16
CA LEU A 21 -4.48 -34.23 -14.90
C LEU A 21 -3.83 -35.62 -15.01
N ARG A 22 -4.21 -36.42 -16.01
CA ARG A 22 -3.67 -37.76 -16.27
C ARG A 22 -2.53 -37.78 -17.30
N GLU A 23 -2.34 -36.68 -18.04
CA GLU A 23 -1.24 -36.56 -19.00
C GLU A 23 0.16 -36.66 -18.34
N PRO A 24 0.43 -36.04 -17.17
CA PRO A 24 1.74 -36.17 -16.56
C PRO A 24 1.95 -37.55 -15.96
N ASN A 25 3.10 -38.16 -16.25
CA ASN A 25 3.48 -39.43 -15.65
C ASN A 25 3.89 -39.28 -14.16
N LEU A 26 3.99 -40.40 -13.44
CA LEU A 26 4.36 -40.40 -12.02
C LEU A 26 5.68 -39.67 -11.76
N LYS A 27 6.68 -39.81 -12.64
CA LYS A 27 7.97 -39.13 -12.51
C LYS A 27 7.81 -37.61 -12.57
N GLN A 28 7.00 -37.10 -13.50
CA GLN A 28 6.72 -35.66 -13.64
C GLN A 28 5.97 -35.11 -12.43
N TRP A 29 4.97 -35.84 -11.93
CA TRP A 29 4.27 -35.48 -10.69
C TRP A 29 5.23 -35.45 -9.50
N SER A 30 6.04 -36.49 -9.32
CA SER A 30 7.02 -36.55 -8.22
C SER A 30 8.06 -35.44 -8.30
N ILE A 31 8.60 -35.14 -9.49
CA ILE A 31 9.54 -34.03 -9.66
C ILE A 31 8.87 -32.70 -9.33
N SER A 32 7.63 -32.47 -9.79
CA SER A 32 6.90 -31.23 -9.53
C SER A 32 6.63 -31.03 -8.04
N LEU A 33 6.18 -32.09 -7.34
CA LEU A 33 5.97 -32.07 -5.89
C LEU A 33 7.29 -31.91 -5.12
N ALA A 34 8.37 -32.54 -5.58
CA ALA A 34 9.69 -32.40 -4.96
C ALA A 34 10.19 -30.96 -5.11
N ILE A 35 10.08 -30.35 -6.29
CA ILE A 35 10.47 -28.94 -6.51
C ILE A 35 9.63 -28.02 -5.61
N ALA A 36 8.30 -28.18 -5.60
CA ALA A 36 7.43 -27.38 -4.75
C ALA A 36 7.74 -27.55 -3.27
N GLY A 37 7.98 -28.79 -2.82
CA GLY A 37 8.34 -29.09 -1.43
C GLY A 37 9.70 -28.53 -1.04
N ILE A 38 10.72 -28.66 -1.89
CA ILE A 38 12.06 -28.11 -1.65
C ILE A 38 12.00 -26.58 -1.58
N LEU A 39 11.29 -25.92 -2.50
CA LEU A 39 11.11 -24.47 -2.48
C LEU A 39 10.34 -24.03 -1.23
N PHE A 40 9.27 -24.72 -0.88
CA PHE A 40 8.51 -24.45 0.35
C PHE A 40 9.40 -24.55 1.59
N VAL A 41 10.14 -25.66 1.73
CA VAL A 41 11.04 -25.86 2.86
C VAL A 41 12.12 -24.80 2.87
N ALA A 42 12.76 -24.51 1.73
CA ALA A 42 13.78 -23.48 1.64
C ALA A 42 13.26 -22.12 2.12
N LEU A 43 12.12 -21.66 1.59
CA LEU A 43 11.57 -20.34 1.93
C LEU A 43 11.13 -20.26 3.40
N PHE A 44 10.49 -21.31 3.93
CA PHE A 44 9.96 -21.28 5.29
C PHE A 44 10.98 -21.67 6.36
N SER A 45 12.11 -22.30 6.02
CA SER A 45 13.18 -22.65 6.98
C SER A 45 14.40 -21.71 6.91
N GLN A 46 14.22 -20.47 6.41
CA GLN A 46 15.31 -19.52 6.20
C GLN A 46 16.47 -20.14 5.40
N PHE A 47 16.15 -20.75 4.26
CA PHE A 47 17.08 -21.51 3.41
C PHE A 47 17.77 -22.67 4.14
N PHE A 48 17.00 -23.52 4.81
CA PHE A 48 17.46 -24.71 5.55
C PHE A 48 18.34 -24.41 6.77
N THR A 49 18.45 -23.15 7.18
CA THR A 49 19.28 -22.75 8.33
C THR A 49 18.53 -22.84 9.65
N ASN A 50 17.20 -22.70 9.66
CA ASN A 50 16.40 -22.68 10.88
C ASN A 50 14.96 -23.16 10.68
N PHE A 51 14.55 -24.18 11.43
CA PHE A 51 13.21 -24.79 11.35
C PHE A 51 12.29 -24.43 12.53
N SER A 52 12.82 -23.73 13.53
CA SER A 52 12.19 -23.47 14.83
C SER A 52 10.96 -22.56 14.71
N GLY A 53 10.90 -21.73 13.66
CA GLY A 53 9.91 -20.68 13.51
C GLY A 53 10.17 -19.50 14.44
N PRO A 54 9.39 -18.41 14.34
CA PRO A 54 9.63 -17.18 15.09
C PRO A 54 9.13 -17.23 16.55
N ASN A 55 8.40 -18.28 16.94
CA ASN A 55 7.84 -18.47 18.29
C ASN A 55 7.06 -17.24 18.83
N THR A 56 6.25 -16.62 17.97
CA THR A 56 5.39 -15.49 18.34
C THR A 56 3.95 -15.94 18.52
N THR A 57 3.13 -15.11 19.18
CA THR A 57 1.68 -15.37 19.33
C THR A 57 0.97 -15.58 18.00
N SER A 58 1.39 -14.87 16.95
CA SER A 58 0.85 -15.00 15.59
C SER A 58 1.36 -16.23 14.82
N ALA A 59 2.45 -16.87 15.26
CA ALA A 59 3.10 -17.99 14.58
C ALA A 59 3.78 -18.92 15.60
N PRO A 60 2.99 -19.66 16.41
CA PRO A 60 3.46 -20.36 17.60
C PRO A 60 4.12 -21.72 17.32
N HIS A 61 4.13 -22.18 16.08
CA HIS A 61 4.64 -23.51 15.72
C HIS A 61 6.00 -23.45 15.00
N SER A 62 6.49 -24.60 14.53
CA SER A 62 7.67 -24.68 13.68
C SER A 62 7.48 -23.91 12.38
N ALA A 63 8.58 -23.52 11.75
CA ALA A 63 8.57 -22.68 10.57
C ALA A 63 7.75 -23.29 9.41
N LEU A 64 7.87 -24.60 9.20
CA LEU A 64 7.11 -25.33 8.18
C LEU A 64 5.61 -25.42 8.50
N ARG A 65 5.24 -25.67 9.76
CA ARG A 65 3.83 -25.74 10.14
C ARG A 65 3.17 -24.36 10.01
N ASN A 66 3.84 -23.31 10.48
CA ASN A 66 3.37 -21.94 10.31
C ASN A 66 3.25 -21.57 8.83
N GLY A 67 4.19 -21.99 7.98
CA GLY A 67 4.11 -21.74 6.54
C GLY A 67 2.89 -22.36 5.86
N LEU A 68 2.35 -23.46 6.41
CA LEU A 68 1.13 -24.08 5.93
C LEU A 68 -0.14 -23.45 6.50
N THR A 69 -0.14 -23.02 7.77
CA THR A 69 -1.39 -22.68 8.47
C THR A 69 -1.55 -21.20 8.79
N ALA A 70 -0.47 -20.47 9.05
CA ALA A 70 -0.54 -19.11 9.59
C ALA A 70 -1.21 -18.13 8.62
N GLY A 71 -0.96 -18.27 7.31
CA GLY A 71 -1.63 -17.46 6.29
C GLY A 71 -3.15 -17.66 6.29
N PHE A 72 -3.63 -18.91 6.29
CA PHE A 72 -5.07 -19.20 6.33
C PHE A 72 -5.71 -18.72 7.64
N GLN A 73 -5.04 -18.92 8.77
CA GLN A 73 -5.51 -18.44 10.07
C GLN A 73 -5.61 -16.92 10.09
N TYR A 74 -4.61 -16.23 9.56
CA TYR A 74 -4.61 -14.78 9.43
C TYR A 74 -5.81 -14.29 8.60
N TRP A 75 -5.98 -14.80 7.37
CA TRP A 75 -7.09 -14.40 6.50
C TRP A 75 -8.46 -14.75 7.09
N SER A 76 -8.59 -15.91 7.73
CA SER A 76 -9.81 -16.31 8.43
C SER A 76 -10.14 -15.37 9.58
N ASN A 77 -9.13 -14.94 10.36
CA ASN A 77 -9.31 -14.00 11.46
C ASN A 77 -9.67 -12.61 10.94
N GLN A 78 -9.02 -12.12 9.89
CA GLN A 78 -9.40 -10.85 9.26
C GLN A 78 -10.87 -10.90 8.81
N GLN A 79 -11.27 -11.99 8.16
CA GLN A 79 -12.66 -12.17 7.72
C GLN A 79 -13.66 -12.15 8.87
N SER A 80 -13.32 -12.72 10.04
CA SER A 80 -14.22 -12.75 11.20
C SER A 80 -14.28 -11.43 11.98
N THR A 81 -13.19 -10.65 12.00
CA THR A 81 -13.12 -9.35 12.69
C THR A 81 -13.80 -8.20 11.94
N GLY A 82 -14.14 -8.39 10.67
CA GLY A 82 -14.68 -7.34 9.80
C GLY A 82 -13.63 -6.75 8.86
N ALA A 83 -13.92 -5.62 8.22
CA ALA A 83 -13.06 -5.06 7.18
C ALA A 83 -11.77 -4.43 7.75
N ARG A 84 -10.60 -4.87 7.26
CA ARG A 84 -9.30 -4.23 7.52
C ARG A 84 -8.90 -3.41 6.29
N GLY A 85 -8.73 -2.11 6.48
CA GLY A 85 -8.54 -1.16 5.37
C GLY A 85 -9.90 -0.65 4.87
N ASP A 86 -10.11 -0.64 3.56
CA ASP A 86 -11.36 -0.13 2.99
C ASP A 86 -12.53 -1.13 3.14
N SER A 87 -13.70 -0.64 3.56
CA SER A 87 -14.87 -1.48 3.79
C SER A 87 -15.72 -1.74 2.54
N ARG A 88 -15.39 -1.13 1.40
CA ARG A 88 -16.24 -1.12 0.20
C ARG A 88 -15.83 -2.16 -0.83
N TRP A 89 -16.83 -2.83 -1.41
CA TRP A 89 -16.60 -3.89 -2.40
C TRP A 89 -16.00 -3.36 -3.73
N HIS A 90 -16.34 -2.14 -4.14
CA HIS A 90 -15.88 -1.54 -5.40
C HIS A 90 -14.52 -0.84 -5.27
N TYR A 91 -13.82 -1.05 -4.16
CA TYR A 91 -12.52 -0.47 -3.87
C TYR A 91 -11.50 -0.72 -5.01
N TYR A 92 -11.26 -1.98 -5.38
CA TYR A 92 -10.29 -2.31 -6.42
C TYR A 92 -10.71 -1.84 -7.81
N LEU A 93 -12.01 -1.78 -8.10
CA LEU A 93 -12.50 -1.19 -9.35
C LEU A 93 -12.13 0.28 -9.44
N SER A 94 -12.32 1.02 -8.34
CA SER A 94 -11.97 2.43 -8.25
C SER A 94 -10.47 2.63 -8.43
N MET A 95 -9.65 1.80 -7.78
CA MET A 95 -8.18 1.84 -7.93
C MET A 95 -7.71 1.52 -9.35
N LEU A 96 -8.28 0.48 -9.98
CA LEU A 96 -7.93 0.09 -11.35
C LEU A 96 -8.33 1.18 -12.35
N ILE A 97 -9.48 1.83 -12.17
CA ILE A 97 -9.90 2.95 -13.02
C ILE A 97 -9.01 4.18 -12.78
N ALA A 98 -8.64 4.43 -11.52
CA ALA A 98 -7.82 5.58 -11.14
C ALA A 98 -6.40 5.53 -11.72
N TYR A 99 -5.74 4.36 -11.61
CA TYR A 99 -4.32 4.22 -11.93
C TYR A 99 -4.07 3.42 -13.21
N GLU A 100 -4.91 2.43 -13.51
CA GLU A 100 -4.63 1.40 -14.51
C GLU A 100 -5.56 1.46 -15.72
N TRP A 101 -6.21 2.62 -15.96
CA TRP A 101 -7.20 2.76 -17.03
C TRP A 101 -6.65 2.45 -18.43
N VAL A 102 -5.36 2.74 -18.69
CA VAL A 102 -4.70 2.39 -19.96
C VAL A 102 -4.67 0.87 -20.13
N ILE A 103 -4.29 0.15 -19.08
CA ILE A 103 -4.23 -1.31 -19.07
C ILE A 103 -5.64 -1.88 -19.20
N LEU A 104 -6.62 -1.35 -18.46
CA LEU A 104 -8.02 -1.76 -18.58
C LEU A 104 -8.56 -1.57 -20.01
N PHE A 105 -8.31 -0.41 -20.62
CA PHE A 105 -8.76 -0.11 -21.98
C PHE A 105 -8.16 -1.08 -23.00
N ILE A 106 -6.87 -1.34 -22.93
CA ILE A 106 -6.19 -2.30 -23.81
C ILE A 106 -6.70 -3.73 -23.53
N ALA A 107 -6.96 -4.08 -22.27
CA ALA A 107 -7.50 -5.37 -21.88
C ALA A 107 -8.87 -5.65 -22.48
N LEU A 108 -9.70 -4.64 -22.80
CA LEU A 108 -10.96 -4.84 -23.53
C LEU A 108 -10.74 -5.51 -24.90
N PHE A 109 -9.67 -5.15 -25.62
CA PHE A 109 -9.31 -5.82 -26.88
C PHE A 109 -8.81 -7.25 -26.64
N GLY A 110 -8.15 -7.48 -25.51
CA GLY A 110 -7.74 -8.82 -25.07
C GLY A 110 -8.95 -9.71 -24.76
N VAL A 111 -9.91 -9.20 -24.00
CA VAL A 111 -11.20 -9.87 -23.71
C VAL A 111 -11.90 -10.23 -25.02
N TRP A 112 -11.97 -9.29 -25.97
CA TRP A 112 -12.53 -9.53 -27.29
C TRP A 112 -11.82 -10.69 -28.01
N LYS A 113 -10.48 -10.71 -28.02
CA LYS A 113 -9.70 -11.83 -28.60
C LYS A 113 -9.97 -13.16 -27.88
N ILE A 114 -10.10 -13.16 -26.55
CA ILE A 114 -10.40 -14.35 -25.75
C ILE A 114 -11.78 -14.91 -26.10
N ILE A 115 -12.80 -14.05 -26.24
CA ILE A 115 -14.16 -14.46 -26.64
C ILE A 115 -14.16 -15.07 -28.05
N GLN A 116 -13.36 -14.52 -28.97
CA GLN A 116 -13.22 -15.07 -30.32
C GLN A 116 -12.43 -16.38 -30.38
N GLN A 117 -11.43 -16.53 -29.51
CA GLN A 117 -10.49 -17.65 -29.46
C GLN A 117 -10.36 -18.19 -28.03
N PRO A 118 -11.35 -18.94 -27.53
CA PRO A 118 -11.38 -19.40 -26.14
C PRO A 118 -10.46 -20.62 -25.94
N THR A 119 -9.14 -20.45 -26.04
CA THR A 119 -8.17 -21.49 -25.69
C THR A 119 -8.14 -21.71 -24.17
N LEU A 120 -7.66 -22.88 -23.71
CA LEU A 120 -7.52 -23.15 -22.27
C LEU A 120 -6.68 -22.09 -21.54
N PHE A 121 -5.60 -21.63 -22.17
CA PHE A 121 -4.77 -20.54 -21.63
C PHE A 121 -5.58 -19.25 -21.48
N ASN A 122 -6.25 -18.82 -22.55
CA ASN A 122 -7.05 -17.60 -22.58
C ASN A 122 -8.18 -17.62 -21.52
N GLN A 123 -8.87 -18.76 -21.39
CA GLN A 123 -9.91 -18.95 -20.40
C GLN A 123 -9.35 -18.96 -18.97
N THR A 124 -8.21 -19.61 -18.74
CA THR A 124 -7.54 -19.64 -17.43
C THR A 124 -7.13 -18.24 -16.99
N ILE A 125 -6.55 -17.43 -17.88
CA ILE A 125 -6.16 -16.05 -17.55
C ILE A 125 -7.40 -15.18 -17.29
N MET A 126 -8.46 -15.34 -18.09
CA MET A 126 -9.73 -14.63 -17.84
C MET A 126 -10.34 -15.00 -16.49
N TRP A 127 -10.40 -16.30 -16.18
CA TRP A 127 -10.85 -16.80 -14.90
C TRP A 127 -10.01 -16.27 -13.75
N TRP A 128 -8.68 -16.19 -13.92
CA TRP A 128 -7.78 -15.64 -12.90
C TRP A 128 -8.04 -14.14 -12.67
N ALA A 129 -8.19 -13.34 -13.74
CA ALA A 129 -8.50 -11.91 -13.60
C ALA A 129 -9.84 -11.67 -12.90
N LEU A 130 -10.91 -12.33 -13.36
CA LEU A 130 -12.25 -12.19 -12.80
C LEU A 130 -12.36 -12.77 -11.40
N GLY A 131 -11.78 -13.95 -11.19
CA GLY A 131 -11.73 -14.62 -9.88
C GLY A 131 -10.95 -13.80 -8.87
N GLY A 132 -9.80 -13.25 -9.26
CA GLY A 132 -9.03 -12.32 -8.43
C GLY A 132 -9.86 -11.10 -8.05
N LEU A 133 -10.47 -10.42 -9.03
CA LEU A 133 -11.30 -9.25 -8.77
C LEU A 133 -12.43 -9.57 -7.80
N ILE A 134 -13.15 -10.68 -7.98
CA ILE A 134 -14.24 -11.10 -7.10
C ILE A 134 -13.74 -11.43 -5.70
N VAL A 135 -12.71 -12.28 -5.59
CA VAL A 135 -12.19 -12.75 -4.29
C VAL A 135 -11.66 -11.60 -3.47
N TYR A 136 -10.82 -10.72 -4.05
CA TYR A 136 -10.26 -9.59 -3.30
C TYR A 136 -11.30 -8.52 -2.99
N SER A 137 -12.29 -8.29 -3.87
CA SER A 137 -13.41 -7.38 -3.56
C SER A 137 -14.30 -7.91 -2.43
N TRP A 138 -14.41 -9.23 -2.29
CA TRP A 138 -15.16 -9.89 -1.22
C TRP A 138 -14.37 -10.02 0.09
N ALA A 139 -13.06 -10.25 0.01
CA ALA A 139 -12.20 -10.42 1.17
C ALA A 139 -12.26 -9.21 2.11
N ALA A 140 -12.22 -9.47 3.40
CA ALA A 140 -12.33 -8.43 4.41
C ALA A 140 -11.10 -7.53 4.51
N GLU A 141 -9.90 -8.04 4.20
CA GLU A 141 -8.73 -7.17 4.05
C GLU A 141 -8.72 -6.54 2.66
N ARG A 142 -8.91 -5.22 2.60
CA ARG A 142 -8.84 -4.45 1.36
C ARG A 142 -7.82 -3.36 1.48
N MET A 143 -6.69 -3.61 0.83
CA MET A 143 -5.50 -2.80 0.91
C MET A 143 -4.90 -2.62 -0.47
N PRO A 144 -4.23 -1.48 -0.74
CA PRO A 144 -3.71 -1.18 -2.08
C PRO A 144 -2.80 -2.27 -2.66
N TRP A 145 -1.97 -2.93 -1.83
CA TRP A 145 -1.03 -3.95 -2.28
C TRP A 145 -1.68 -5.20 -2.88
N LEU A 146 -2.93 -5.51 -2.53
CA LEU A 146 -3.63 -6.68 -3.04
C LEU A 146 -4.08 -6.49 -4.49
N ILE A 147 -4.08 -5.25 -5.01
CA ILE A 147 -4.43 -4.96 -6.41
C ILE A 147 -3.55 -5.74 -7.39
N ILE A 148 -2.31 -6.06 -7.02
CA ILE A 148 -1.36 -6.76 -7.88
C ILE A 148 -1.88 -8.12 -8.33
N HIS A 149 -2.66 -8.80 -7.48
CA HIS A 149 -3.22 -10.11 -7.78
C HIS A 149 -4.35 -10.05 -8.83
N ILE A 150 -4.98 -8.88 -8.98
CA ILE A 150 -5.97 -8.59 -10.03
C ILE A 150 -5.27 -8.05 -11.28
N LEU A 151 -4.28 -7.16 -11.06
CA LEU A 151 -3.61 -6.44 -12.12
C LEU A 151 -2.73 -7.37 -12.97
N LEU A 152 -2.01 -8.32 -12.36
CA LEU A 152 -1.12 -9.23 -13.09
C LEU A 152 -1.83 -10.02 -14.22
N PRO A 153 -2.91 -10.77 -13.98
CA PRO A 153 -3.64 -11.42 -15.08
C PRO A 153 -4.25 -10.41 -16.06
N THR A 154 -4.69 -9.25 -15.57
CA THR A 154 -5.24 -8.18 -16.42
C THR A 154 -4.20 -7.63 -17.40
N ILE A 155 -2.93 -7.49 -16.98
CA ILE A 155 -1.81 -7.11 -17.84
C ILE A 155 -1.58 -8.16 -18.94
N ILE A 156 -1.70 -9.45 -18.62
CA ILE A 156 -1.57 -10.52 -19.62
C ILE A 156 -2.70 -10.42 -20.65
N ILE A 157 -3.93 -10.15 -20.21
CA ILE A 157 -5.07 -9.88 -21.11
C ILE A 157 -4.80 -8.65 -21.97
N ALA A 158 -4.26 -7.56 -21.40
CA ALA A 158 -3.86 -6.38 -22.16
C ALA A 158 -2.78 -6.73 -23.21
N GLY A 159 -1.82 -7.60 -22.90
CA GLY A 159 -0.84 -8.12 -23.86
C GLY A 159 -1.50 -8.83 -25.06
N LEU A 160 -2.52 -9.66 -24.82
CA LEU A 160 -3.32 -10.26 -25.88
C LEU A 160 -4.08 -9.20 -26.71
N GLY A 161 -4.53 -8.12 -26.05
CA GLY A 161 -5.15 -6.97 -26.70
C GLY A 161 -4.17 -6.21 -27.61
N ILE A 162 -2.94 -5.96 -27.16
CA ILE A 162 -1.88 -5.35 -27.98
C ILE A 162 -1.60 -6.21 -29.19
N GLN A 163 -1.48 -7.54 -29.02
CA GLN A 163 -1.28 -8.46 -30.13
C GLN A 163 -2.44 -8.36 -31.15
N HIS A 164 -3.69 -8.32 -30.67
CA HIS A 164 -4.87 -8.16 -31.54
C HIS A 164 -4.85 -6.85 -32.34
N ILE A 165 -4.55 -5.74 -31.66
CA ILE A 165 -4.44 -4.41 -32.30
C ILE A 165 -3.33 -4.45 -33.35
N TRP A 166 -2.16 -5.00 -33.00
CA TRP A 166 -1.00 -5.08 -33.89
C TRP A 166 -1.28 -5.90 -35.16
N GLU A 167 -1.87 -7.08 -35.02
CA GLU A 167 -2.31 -7.92 -36.15
C GLU A 167 -3.25 -7.15 -37.09
N THR A 168 -4.11 -6.30 -36.53
CA THR A 168 -5.09 -5.51 -37.29
C THR A 168 -4.46 -4.30 -38.01
N VAL A 169 -3.57 -3.56 -37.34
CA VAL A 169 -3.03 -2.28 -37.86
C VAL A 169 -1.75 -2.44 -38.67
N SER A 170 -0.97 -3.50 -38.43
CA SER A 170 0.35 -3.72 -39.06
C SER A 170 0.30 -3.84 -40.59
N THR A 171 -0.84 -4.27 -41.14
CA THR A 171 -1.05 -4.45 -42.58
C THR A 171 -1.10 -3.15 -43.37
N GLN A 172 -1.42 -2.02 -42.74
CA GLN A 172 -1.52 -0.71 -43.40
C GLN A 172 -0.58 0.30 -42.76
N LYS A 173 0.37 0.83 -43.54
CA LYS A 173 1.42 1.76 -43.05
C LYS A 173 0.85 2.93 -42.23
N LYS A 174 -0.22 3.57 -42.70
CA LYS A 174 -0.86 4.70 -42.01
C LYS A 174 -1.47 4.29 -40.66
N ARG A 175 -2.17 3.15 -40.59
CA ARG A 175 -2.76 2.63 -39.34
C ARG A 175 -1.68 2.23 -38.34
N LYS A 176 -0.62 1.57 -38.82
CA LYS A 176 0.56 1.23 -38.01
C LYS A 176 1.20 2.48 -37.40
N GLN A 177 1.43 3.52 -38.20
CA GLN A 177 2.00 4.78 -37.72
C GLN A 177 1.12 5.41 -36.63
N ILE A 178 -0.20 5.50 -36.86
CA ILE A 178 -1.15 6.04 -35.87
C ILE A 178 -1.12 5.22 -34.57
N ALA A 179 -1.15 3.88 -34.66
CA ALA A 179 -1.11 3.01 -33.50
C ALA A 179 0.20 3.14 -32.72
N CYS A 180 1.35 3.21 -33.40
CA CYS A 180 2.65 3.43 -32.75
C CYS A 180 2.73 4.81 -32.09
N SER A 181 2.23 5.86 -32.73
CA SER A 181 2.18 7.20 -32.14
C SER A 181 1.27 7.24 -30.91
N ALA A 182 0.09 6.62 -30.97
CA ALA A 182 -0.80 6.50 -29.82
C ALA A 182 -0.17 5.71 -28.67
N ALA A 183 0.50 4.59 -28.98
CA ALA A 183 1.22 3.80 -27.98
C ALA A 183 2.36 4.60 -27.32
N LEU A 184 3.09 5.41 -28.09
CA LEU A 184 4.14 6.29 -27.55
C LEU A 184 3.56 7.35 -26.61
N VAL A 185 2.45 7.99 -26.98
CA VAL A 185 1.78 8.99 -26.13
C VAL A 185 1.29 8.35 -24.83
N LEU A 186 0.65 7.18 -24.90
CA LEU A 186 0.20 6.45 -23.72
C LEU A 186 1.39 6.02 -22.84
N LEU A 187 2.50 5.59 -23.42
CA LEU A 187 3.70 5.22 -22.68
C LEU A 187 4.30 6.42 -21.95
N ILE A 188 4.39 7.58 -22.61
CA ILE A 188 4.86 8.82 -21.97
C ILE A 188 3.93 9.21 -20.83
N PHE A 189 2.61 9.12 -21.04
CA PHE A 189 1.62 9.41 -20.00
C PHE A 189 1.78 8.48 -18.78
N VAL A 190 1.85 7.16 -18.99
CA VAL A 190 2.03 6.19 -17.89
C VAL A 190 3.37 6.40 -17.18
N ALA A 191 4.45 6.68 -17.91
CA ALA A 191 5.75 6.97 -17.33
C ALA A 191 5.71 8.25 -16.48
N PHE A 192 5.07 9.32 -16.98
CA PHE A 192 4.90 10.56 -16.23
C PHE A 192 4.10 10.35 -14.94
N GLN A 193 2.96 9.66 -15.01
CA GLN A 193 2.14 9.36 -13.82
C GLN A 193 2.92 8.49 -12.82
N SER A 194 3.68 7.51 -13.31
CA SER A 194 4.51 6.65 -12.47
C SER A 194 5.61 7.46 -11.78
N ILE A 195 6.29 8.36 -12.48
CA ILE A 195 7.32 9.23 -11.89
C ILE A 195 6.69 10.13 -10.82
N LYS A 196 5.60 10.84 -11.15
CA LYS A 196 4.94 11.76 -10.24
C LYS A 196 4.49 11.07 -8.93
N THR A 197 3.74 9.97 -9.04
CA THR A 197 3.18 9.27 -7.87
C THR A 197 4.24 8.55 -7.03
N ASN A 198 5.39 8.15 -7.60
CA ASN A 198 6.43 7.43 -6.84
C ASN A 198 7.56 8.32 -6.32
N PHE A 199 7.86 9.44 -6.99
CA PHE A 199 9.04 10.27 -6.67
C PHE A 199 8.69 11.69 -6.24
N ASP A 200 7.70 12.33 -6.87
CA ASP A 200 7.36 13.73 -6.56
C ASP A 200 6.38 13.82 -5.39
N ASP A 201 5.37 12.95 -5.35
CA ASP A 201 4.31 12.91 -4.33
C ASP A 201 4.35 11.61 -3.47
N PRO A 202 5.53 11.16 -2.96
CA PRO A 202 5.63 9.88 -2.27
C PRO A 202 4.93 9.93 -0.92
N GLY A 203 3.97 9.01 -0.72
CA GLY A 203 3.24 8.94 0.54
C GLY A 203 2.32 10.15 0.78
N GLU A 204 2.06 10.97 -0.24
CA GLU A 204 1.10 12.07 -0.18
C GLU A 204 -0.32 11.51 0.01
N PRO A 205 -1.07 11.96 1.03
CA PRO A 205 -2.34 11.35 1.39
C PRO A 205 -3.40 11.52 0.32
N ASN A 206 -3.25 12.48 -0.59
CA ASN A 206 -4.13 12.68 -1.73
C ASN A 206 -4.07 11.53 -2.76
N GLU A 207 -3.02 10.71 -2.72
CA GLU A 207 -2.93 9.50 -3.54
C GLU A 207 -3.80 8.38 -2.95
N LEU A 208 -4.65 7.78 -3.78
CA LEU A 208 -5.52 6.67 -3.41
C LEU A 208 -4.75 5.39 -3.01
N LEU A 209 -3.47 5.27 -3.40
CA LEU A 209 -2.56 4.22 -2.94
C LEU A 209 -2.12 4.41 -1.47
N VAL A 210 -2.29 5.60 -0.90
CA VAL A 210 -1.88 5.97 0.47
C VAL A 210 -3.05 5.76 1.43
N GLN A 211 -3.32 4.48 1.76
CA GLN A 211 -4.43 4.11 2.66
C GLN A 211 -4.02 3.39 3.95
N ALA A 212 -2.79 2.87 4.03
CA ALA A 212 -2.33 2.13 5.21
C ALA A 212 -1.70 3.02 6.30
N GLY A 213 -1.95 4.33 6.25
CA GLY A 213 -1.30 5.31 7.12
C GLY A 213 0.19 5.40 6.82
N GLN A 214 0.55 6.06 5.71
CA GLN A 214 1.95 6.32 5.41
C GLN A 214 2.53 7.35 6.38
N ALA A 215 3.84 7.27 6.62
CA ALA A 215 4.55 8.20 7.48
C ALA A 215 4.35 9.64 6.97
N THR A 216 4.09 10.57 7.87
CA THR A 216 4.10 11.99 7.52
C THR A 216 5.55 12.49 7.40
N PRO A 217 5.78 13.63 6.72
CA PRO A 217 7.07 14.32 6.75
C PRO A 217 7.55 14.64 8.17
N GLU A 218 6.61 14.87 9.11
CA GLU A 218 6.94 15.12 10.52
C GLU A 218 7.65 13.94 11.18
N VAL A 219 7.35 12.68 10.82
CA VAL A 219 8.08 11.53 11.37
C VAL A 219 9.58 11.61 11.05
N VAL A 220 9.91 12.04 9.83
CA VAL A 220 11.30 12.24 9.41
C VAL A 220 11.91 13.45 10.12
N ALA A 221 11.17 14.56 10.22
CA ALA A 221 11.63 15.76 10.92
C ALA A 221 11.89 15.49 12.41
N TRP A 222 10.99 14.78 13.10
CA TRP A 222 11.17 14.35 14.48
C TRP A 222 12.35 13.41 14.65
N THR A 223 12.54 12.47 13.71
CA THR A 223 13.71 11.59 13.76
C THR A 223 15.01 12.39 13.64
N ASN A 224 15.11 13.29 12.66
CA ASN A 224 16.29 14.14 12.50
C ASN A 224 16.54 15.00 13.74
N GLN A 225 15.49 15.59 14.32
CA GLN A 225 15.58 16.35 15.56
C GLN A 225 16.13 15.50 16.71
N ILE A 226 15.66 14.26 16.87
CA ILE A 226 16.16 13.34 17.91
C ILE A 226 17.67 13.06 17.74
N PHE A 227 18.14 12.84 16.51
CA PHE A 227 19.58 12.64 16.24
C PHE A 227 20.40 13.90 16.55
N ASP A 228 19.91 15.07 16.16
CA ASP A 228 20.57 16.35 16.45
C ASP A 228 20.63 16.63 17.95
N LEU A 229 19.52 16.40 18.67
CA LEU A 229 19.45 16.50 20.12
C LEU A 229 20.45 15.55 20.79
N ASN A 230 20.51 14.29 20.33
CA ASN A 230 21.38 13.28 20.90
C ASN A 230 22.86 13.65 20.76
N ARG A 231 23.25 14.26 19.64
CA ARG A 231 24.63 14.73 19.43
C ARG A 231 25.03 15.79 20.46
N VAL A 232 24.18 16.79 20.70
CA VAL A 232 24.46 17.86 21.66
C VAL A 232 24.40 17.34 23.10
N PHE A 233 23.37 16.55 23.41
CA PHE A 233 23.19 15.97 24.73
C PHE A 233 24.37 15.06 25.11
N TYR A 234 24.87 14.26 24.17
CA TYR A 234 26.06 13.44 24.37
C TYR A 234 27.32 14.29 24.59
N ALA A 235 27.48 15.40 23.86
CA ALA A 235 28.61 16.29 24.03
C ALA A 235 28.62 16.98 25.42
N GLU A 236 27.45 17.31 25.97
CA GLU A 236 27.32 17.96 27.27
C GLU A 236 27.40 16.97 28.44
N ASN A 237 26.73 15.81 28.34
CA ASN A 237 26.52 14.89 29.46
C ASN A 237 27.39 13.61 29.39
N GLY A 238 27.98 13.29 28.24
CA GLY A 238 28.75 12.06 28.02
C GLY A 238 27.90 10.79 27.83
N GLU A 239 26.57 10.92 27.83
CA GLU A 239 25.61 9.82 27.67
C GLU A 239 24.60 10.12 26.57
N HIS A 240 24.02 9.08 25.96
CA HIS A 240 23.03 9.23 24.90
C HIS A 240 21.63 9.51 25.45
N LEU A 241 20.83 10.26 24.69
CA LEU A 241 19.42 10.54 25.04
C LEU A 241 18.60 9.26 25.09
N SER A 242 17.81 9.08 26.14
CA SER A 242 16.84 7.99 26.18
C SER A 242 15.55 8.38 25.44
N VAL A 243 15.11 7.56 24.49
CA VAL A 243 13.87 7.77 23.74
C VAL A 243 12.95 6.58 23.93
N GLN A 244 11.72 6.81 24.38
CA GLN A 244 10.68 5.79 24.46
C GLN A 244 9.52 6.13 23.52
N ILE A 245 9.15 5.15 22.71
CA ILE A 245 8.01 5.26 21.80
C ILE A 245 7.02 4.18 22.18
N ASP A 246 5.75 4.56 22.31
CA ASP A 246 4.70 3.59 22.59
C ASP A 246 4.63 2.52 21.49
N SER A 247 4.41 1.27 21.90
CA SER A 247 4.33 0.13 20.98
C SER A 247 3.25 0.26 19.91
N ASP A 248 2.17 1.00 20.17
CA ASP A 248 1.05 1.14 19.22
C ASP A 248 1.42 2.06 18.04
N ILE A 249 2.45 2.90 18.20
CA ILE A 249 2.97 3.83 17.19
C ILE A 249 4.43 3.53 16.81
N PHE A 250 4.97 2.38 17.22
CA PHE A 250 6.38 2.04 17.01
C PHE A 250 6.79 2.15 15.53
N TRP A 251 5.92 1.74 14.60
CA TRP A 251 6.17 1.87 13.17
C TRP A 251 5.65 3.23 12.67
N PRO A 252 6.41 4.02 11.90
CA PRO A 252 7.69 3.68 11.28
C PRO A 252 8.94 4.15 12.05
N TYR A 253 8.81 4.69 13.26
CA TYR A 253 9.97 5.11 14.05
C TYR A 253 10.99 3.97 14.26
N GLY A 254 10.55 2.72 14.38
CA GLY A 254 11.43 1.55 14.45
C GLY A 254 12.39 1.42 13.25
N TRP A 255 12.01 1.92 12.07
CA TRP A 255 12.88 1.96 10.90
C TRP A 255 13.81 3.17 10.90
N TYR A 256 13.29 4.35 11.25
CA TYR A 256 14.02 5.61 11.19
C TYR A 256 15.01 5.78 12.36
N LEU A 257 14.72 5.19 13.52
CA LEU A 257 15.57 5.17 14.71
C LEU A 257 16.33 3.84 14.86
N ARG A 258 16.40 2.99 13.82
CA ARG A 258 17.08 1.68 13.90
C ARG A 258 18.56 1.79 14.30
N ASP A 259 19.20 2.91 13.96
CA ASP A 259 20.61 3.19 14.22
C ASP A 259 20.78 4.11 15.45
N PHE A 260 19.67 4.47 16.13
CA PHE A 260 19.70 5.29 17.34
C PHE A 260 20.06 4.41 18.55
N PRO A 261 21.02 4.83 19.39
CA PRO A 261 21.63 3.94 20.39
C PRO A 261 20.68 3.52 21.52
N THR A 262 19.70 4.35 21.87
CA THR A 262 18.93 4.28 23.12
C THR A 262 17.42 4.50 22.90
N SER A 263 16.88 3.98 21.78
CA SER A 263 15.43 3.97 21.51
C SER A 263 14.77 2.68 22.00
N THR A 264 13.61 2.79 22.65
CA THR A 264 12.83 1.64 23.13
C THR A 264 11.38 1.67 22.62
N TYR A 265 10.80 0.49 22.42
CA TYR A 265 9.46 0.30 21.89
C TYR A 265 8.67 -0.58 22.86
N ALA A 266 7.91 0.04 23.76
CA ALA A 266 7.19 -0.66 24.82
C ALA A 266 5.85 -0.01 25.06
N LYS A 267 4.86 -0.82 25.45
CA LYS A 267 3.52 -0.31 25.79
C LYS A 267 3.59 0.54 27.06
N ILE A 268 3.15 1.79 26.95
CA ILE A 268 3.05 2.69 28.09
C ILE A 268 1.67 2.50 28.72
N THR A 269 1.64 2.33 30.04
CA THR A 269 0.43 2.02 30.81
C THR A 269 0.47 2.74 32.14
N VAL A 270 -0.68 2.94 32.77
CA VAL A 270 -0.76 3.59 34.10
C VAL A 270 0.26 3.01 35.10
N GLY A 271 0.49 1.69 35.09
CA GLY A 271 1.41 1.02 36.02
C GLY A 271 2.90 1.31 35.80
N ASN A 272 3.32 1.82 34.63
CA ASN A 272 4.71 2.18 34.33
C ASN A 272 4.92 3.69 34.16
N THR A 273 3.88 4.52 34.37
CA THR A 273 4.00 5.99 34.29
C THR A 273 4.91 6.58 35.35
N ALA A 274 4.99 5.98 36.54
CA ALA A 274 5.84 6.45 37.64
C ALA A 274 7.34 6.41 37.31
N THR A 275 7.77 5.55 36.38
CA THR A 275 9.16 5.51 35.93
C THR A 275 9.47 6.57 34.86
N LEU A 276 8.44 7.10 34.17
CA LEU A 276 8.60 8.05 33.06
C LEU A 276 9.16 9.41 33.49
N SER A 277 8.93 9.85 34.73
CA SER A 277 9.53 11.09 35.24
C SER A 277 11.06 10.99 35.34
N ALA A 278 11.58 9.82 35.72
CA ALA A 278 13.02 9.61 35.83
C ALA A 278 13.69 9.35 34.47
N SER A 279 13.08 8.51 33.64
CA SER A 279 13.57 8.09 32.32
C SER A 279 12.37 7.59 31.52
N PRO A 280 12.22 7.93 30.23
CA PRO A 280 13.22 8.43 29.27
C PRO A 280 13.37 9.95 29.25
N ASP A 281 14.10 10.53 28.29
CA ASP A 281 14.21 11.99 28.10
C ASP A 281 13.22 12.52 27.06
N ILE A 282 12.81 11.65 26.13
CA ILE A 282 11.81 11.92 25.10
C ILE A 282 10.81 10.77 25.07
N ILE A 283 9.52 11.10 25.06
CA ILE A 283 8.41 10.14 25.00
C ILE A 283 7.52 10.47 23.81
N PHE A 284 7.18 9.46 23.01
CA PHE A 284 6.11 9.55 22.02
C PHE A 284 4.89 8.76 22.48
N LEU A 285 3.74 9.43 22.52
CA LEU A 285 2.45 8.83 22.86
C LEU A 285 1.41 9.09 21.76
N PRO A 286 0.57 8.09 21.42
CA PRO A 286 -0.57 8.32 20.55
C PRO A 286 -1.61 9.21 21.22
N GLN A 287 -2.47 9.83 20.41
CA GLN A 287 -3.49 10.77 20.87
C GLN A 287 -4.40 10.20 21.98
N TRP A 288 -4.78 8.92 21.89
CA TRP A 288 -5.70 8.27 22.84
C TRP A 288 -5.05 7.95 24.19
N ASP A 289 -3.73 7.93 24.28
CA ASP A 289 -2.98 7.68 25.53
C ASP A 289 -2.40 8.96 26.15
N ARG A 290 -2.80 10.14 25.63
CA ARG A 290 -2.35 11.44 26.15
C ARG A 290 -2.59 11.57 27.65
N ASP A 291 -3.69 11.01 28.15
CA ASP A 291 -4.09 11.12 29.55
C ASP A 291 -3.14 10.38 30.50
N LEU A 292 -2.36 9.41 30.00
CA LEU A 292 -1.35 8.69 30.79
C LEU A 292 -0.19 9.59 31.23
N ALA A 293 0.07 10.68 30.51
CA ALA A 293 1.18 11.59 30.74
C ALA A 293 0.77 12.95 31.31
N GLN A 294 -0.48 13.12 31.79
CA GLN A 294 -0.93 14.37 32.40
C GLN A 294 -0.11 14.80 33.62
N ASN A 295 0.49 13.84 34.35
CA ASN A 295 1.33 14.13 35.51
C ASN A 295 2.78 14.52 35.13
N LEU A 296 3.16 14.44 33.85
CA LEU A 296 4.49 14.78 33.36
C LEU A 296 4.61 16.24 32.89
N VAL A 297 3.50 17.00 32.93
CA VAL A 297 3.39 18.35 32.35
C VAL A 297 4.36 19.35 33.00
N ASP A 298 4.75 19.15 34.26
CA ASP A 298 5.66 20.06 34.96
C ASP A 298 7.14 19.84 34.60
N GLU A 299 7.49 18.66 34.07
CA GLU A 299 8.88 18.28 33.74
C GLU A 299 9.14 18.24 32.22
N TYR A 300 8.08 18.14 31.42
CA TYR A 300 8.15 17.95 29.98
C TYR A 300 7.42 19.05 29.20
N ALA A 301 8.10 19.58 28.20
CA ALA A 301 7.47 20.33 27.13
C ALA A 301 6.71 19.38 26.20
N ILE A 302 5.50 19.77 25.80
CA ILE A 302 4.59 18.93 25.01
C ILE A 302 4.42 19.54 23.62
N PHE A 303 4.63 18.73 22.59
CA PHE A 303 4.44 19.12 21.19
C PHE A 303 3.49 18.15 20.49
N PRO A 304 2.51 18.63 19.71
CA PRO A 304 1.72 17.76 18.85
C PRO A 304 2.60 17.22 17.73
N TYR A 305 2.26 16.03 17.21
CA TYR A 305 2.84 15.54 15.97
C TYR A 305 1.84 14.71 15.17
N ASN A 306 1.99 14.76 13.85
CA ASN A 306 1.29 13.87 12.93
C ASN A 306 2.15 12.62 12.68
N HIS A 307 1.61 11.43 12.92
CA HIS A 307 2.34 10.17 12.78
C HIS A 307 2.15 9.53 11.41
N ARG A 308 0.89 9.38 11.01
CA ARG A 308 0.51 8.72 9.76
C ARG A 308 -0.69 9.42 9.16
N TRP A 309 -0.77 9.47 7.84
CA TRP A 309 -1.88 10.11 7.16
C TRP A 309 -2.44 9.31 5.98
N TRP A 310 -3.70 9.57 5.65
CA TRP A 310 -4.39 9.03 4.48
C TRP A 310 -5.61 9.87 4.13
N TRP A 311 -5.94 9.95 2.86
CA TRP A 311 -7.25 10.46 2.45
C TRP A 311 -8.24 9.31 2.37
N VAL A 312 -9.44 9.50 2.94
CA VAL A 312 -10.57 8.59 2.77
C VAL A 312 -11.47 9.17 1.68
N PRO A 313 -11.31 8.78 0.41
CA PRO A 313 -12.28 9.12 -0.62
C PRO A 313 -13.65 8.58 -0.21
N GLN A 314 -14.68 9.40 -0.29
CA GLN A 314 -16.06 8.91 -0.24
C GLN A 314 -16.46 8.47 -1.65
N TYR A 315 -16.12 7.22 -2.01
CA TYR A 315 -16.65 6.61 -3.24
C TYR A 315 -18.17 6.41 -3.17
N ASP A 316 -18.72 6.39 -1.96
CA ASP A 316 -20.14 6.16 -1.62
C ASP A 316 -21.04 7.37 -1.86
N ALA A 317 -20.45 8.50 -2.26
CA ALA A 317 -21.15 9.54 -3.00
C ALA A 317 -21.52 9.05 -4.41
N GLY A 318 -21.90 7.78 -4.55
CA GLY A 318 -22.34 7.17 -5.79
C GLY A 318 -23.44 8.01 -6.42
N LEU A 319 -23.77 7.70 -7.68
CA LEU A 319 -24.85 8.37 -8.39
C LEU A 319 -26.18 8.15 -7.64
N SER A 320 -26.48 9.05 -6.70
CA SER A 320 -27.79 9.12 -6.06
C SER A 320 -28.83 9.55 -7.10
N ASN A 321 -28.38 10.33 -8.09
CA ASN A 321 -29.12 10.72 -9.27
C ASN A 321 -28.20 10.72 -10.51
N LEU A 322 -28.75 10.42 -11.69
CA LEU A 322 -28.03 10.55 -12.97
C LEU A 322 -27.52 11.99 -13.22
N ALA A 323 -28.17 12.98 -12.61
CA ALA A 323 -27.74 14.37 -12.64
C ALA A 323 -26.35 14.61 -12.01
N ASP A 324 -25.90 13.74 -11.10
CA ASP A 324 -24.61 13.89 -10.41
C ASP A 324 -23.43 13.35 -11.23
N THR A 325 -23.68 12.73 -12.39
CA THR A 325 -22.66 12.11 -13.26
C THR A 325 -21.63 13.12 -13.74
N GLN A 326 -22.05 14.32 -14.12
CA GLN A 326 -21.12 15.35 -14.56
C GLN A 326 -20.18 15.78 -13.43
N THR A 327 -20.70 15.94 -12.22
CA THR A 327 -19.92 16.31 -11.03
C THR A 327 -18.92 15.21 -10.68
N LEU A 328 -19.35 13.95 -10.68
CA LEU A 328 -18.49 12.79 -10.43
C LEU A 328 -17.34 12.71 -11.44
N LEU A 329 -17.64 12.80 -12.74
CA LEU A 329 -16.63 12.78 -13.80
C LEU A 329 -15.67 13.97 -13.70
N THR A 330 -16.19 15.15 -13.35
CA THR A 330 -15.36 16.35 -13.15
C THR A 330 -14.41 16.18 -11.98
N ASN A 331 -14.88 15.63 -10.87
CA ASN A 331 -14.07 15.36 -9.69
C ASN A 331 -12.98 14.32 -9.97
N TRP A 332 -13.33 13.23 -10.66
CA TRP A 332 -12.36 12.25 -11.12
C TRP A 332 -11.34 12.85 -12.09
N GLY A 333 -11.75 13.70 -13.02
CA GLY A 333 -10.85 14.39 -13.94
C GLY A 333 -9.88 15.32 -13.20
N LYS A 334 -10.38 16.09 -12.23
CA LYS A 334 -9.55 16.96 -11.38
C LYS A 334 -8.55 16.15 -10.56
N TRP A 335 -8.95 15.05 -9.95
CA TRP A 335 -8.04 14.20 -9.19
C TRP A 335 -7.03 13.46 -10.07
N MET A 336 -7.45 12.92 -11.23
CA MET A 336 -6.53 12.21 -12.14
C MET A 336 -5.38 13.12 -12.61
N TRP A 337 -5.63 14.42 -12.77
CA TRP A 337 -4.63 15.37 -13.28
C TRP A 337 -3.90 16.14 -12.17
N ASN A 338 -4.65 16.65 -11.19
CA ASN A 338 -4.14 17.55 -10.16
C ASN A 338 -4.03 16.91 -8.78
N ARG A 339 -4.43 15.63 -8.62
CA ARG A 339 -4.49 14.94 -7.31
C ARG A 339 -5.32 15.69 -6.26
N THR A 340 -6.22 16.56 -6.67
CA THR A 340 -7.05 17.33 -5.73
C THR A 340 -8.12 16.44 -5.12
N PRO A 341 -8.20 16.31 -3.79
CA PRO A 341 -9.33 15.68 -3.11
C PRO A 341 -10.62 16.41 -3.48
N TRP A 342 -11.69 15.66 -3.78
CA TRP A 342 -13.01 16.25 -3.99
C TRP A 342 -13.86 16.15 -2.72
N GLN A 343 -14.75 17.14 -2.53
CA GLN A 343 -15.58 17.28 -1.33
C GLN A 343 -16.57 16.10 -1.14
N ASN A 344 -16.96 15.86 0.11
CA ASN A 344 -18.15 15.06 0.40
C ASN A 344 -19.41 15.79 -0.11
N ILE A 345 -20.50 15.05 -0.36
CA ILE A 345 -21.80 15.63 -0.77
C ILE A 345 -22.32 16.66 0.27
N GLN A 346 -21.80 16.61 1.50
CA GLN A 346 -22.21 17.44 2.63
C GLN A 346 -21.40 18.75 2.78
N GLY A 347 -20.44 19.04 1.90
CA GLY A 347 -19.76 20.34 1.83
C GLY A 347 -18.85 20.69 3.02
N ASN A 348 -18.34 19.71 3.78
CA ASN A 348 -17.40 20.02 4.88
C ASN A 348 -16.08 20.56 4.33
N PRO A 349 -15.44 21.52 5.01
CA PRO A 349 -14.26 22.19 4.50
C PRO A 349 -13.07 21.24 4.42
N ASN A 350 -12.49 21.21 3.22
CA ASN A 350 -11.10 21.04 2.84
C ASN A 350 -10.32 19.86 3.42
N GLY A 351 -9.90 18.97 2.51
CA GLY A 351 -8.49 18.77 2.16
C GLY A 351 -7.52 18.22 3.20
N CYS A 352 -7.89 18.18 4.48
CA CYS A 352 -7.08 17.66 5.55
C CYS A 352 -7.13 16.13 5.46
N PRO A 353 -5.97 15.47 5.31
CA PRO A 353 -5.95 14.02 5.38
C PRO A 353 -6.36 13.58 6.78
N SER A 354 -7.01 12.43 6.89
CA SER A 354 -7.14 11.78 8.19
C SER A 354 -5.73 11.45 8.67
N ALA A 355 -5.39 11.83 9.90
CA ALA A 355 -4.10 11.56 10.48
C ALA A 355 -4.25 10.81 11.81
N LEU A 356 -3.40 9.80 12.01
CA LEU A 356 -3.07 9.31 13.33
C LEU A 356 -2.06 10.31 13.90
N ALA A 357 -2.44 10.98 14.97
CA ALA A 357 -1.64 11.99 15.65
C ALA A 357 -1.29 11.54 17.07
N GLY A 358 -0.39 12.30 17.69
CA GLY A 358 -0.01 12.09 19.08
C GLY A 358 0.70 13.30 19.64
N HIS A 359 1.36 13.07 20.77
CA HIS A 359 2.16 14.08 21.45
C HIS A 359 3.56 13.54 21.72
N VAL A 360 4.54 14.42 21.52
CA VAL A 360 5.93 14.23 21.93
C VAL A 360 6.13 15.01 23.22
N TYR A 361 6.65 14.33 24.24
CA TYR A 361 7.02 14.92 25.51
C TYR A 361 8.55 14.96 25.54
N ILE A 362 9.13 16.14 25.72
CA ILE A 362 10.58 16.34 25.81
C ILE A 362 10.88 17.00 27.15
N LYS A 363 11.80 16.43 27.94
CA LYS A 363 12.19 17.05 29.21
C LYS A 363 12.63 18.50 28.99
N GLU A 364 12.18 19.41 29.85
CA GLU A 364 12.48 20.85 29.74
C GLU A 364 14.00 21.13 29.74
N SER A 365 14.79 20.30 30.45
CA SER A 365 16.25 20.38 30.44
C SER A 365 16.86 20.09 29.06
N VAL A 366 16.32 19.11 28.33
CA VAL A 366 16.75 18.76 26.97
C VAL A 366 16.34 19.83 25.98
N LEU A 367 15.10 20.33 26.09
CA LEU A 367 14.62 21.42 25.23
C LEU A 367 15.43 22.71 25.43
N SER A 368 15.73 23.05 26.68
CA SER A 368 16.57 24.21 27.03
C SER A 368 17.98 24.09 26.45
N LEU A 369 18.58 22.89 26.52
CA LEU A 369 19.88 22.61 25.89
C LEU A 369 19.80 22.78 24.37
N ALA A 370 18.73 22.28 23.75
CA ALA A 370 18.51 22.39 22.31
C ALA A 370 18.40 23.85 21.84
N GLN A 371 17.68 24.67 22.59
CA GLN A 371 17.52 26.10 22.30
C GLN A 371 18.82 26.87 22.52
N LYS A 372 19.54 26.59 23.61
CA LYS A 372 20.84 27.20 23.93
C LYS A 372 21.90 26.92 22.85
N THR A 373 21.83 25.75 22.23
CA THR A 373 22.78 25.30 21.19
C THR A 373 22.26 25.49 19.77
N GLU A 374 21.11 26.14 19.61
CA GLU A 374 20.48 26.47 18.32
C GLU A 374 20.21 25.23 17.42
N VAL A 375 20.03 24.04 18.01
CA VAL A 375 19.70 22.81 17.27
C VAL A 375 18.21 22.49 17.22
N TRP A 376 17.36 23.29 17.88
CA TRP A 376 15.92 23.11 17.88
C TRP A 376 15.28 23.65 16.59
N ASN A 377 14.76 22.74 15.76
CA ASN A 377 14.18 23.03 14.44
C ASN A 377 12.64 23.08 14.44
N SER A 378 11.99 22.94 15.60
CA SER A 378 10.51 22.89 15.74
C SER A 378 9.81 21.92 14.77
N PRO A 379 10.04 20.59 14.88
CA PRO A 379 9.54 19.62 13.90
C PRO A 379 8.03 19.61 13.71
N HIS A 380 7.27 19.95 14.75
CA HIS A 380 5.81 20.09 14.73
C HIS A 380 5.29 21.23 13.85
N LEU A 381 6.17 22.12 13.38
CA LEU A 381 5.85 23.19 12.42
C LEU A 381 6.30 22.85 11.00
N THR A 382 6.79 21.63 10.76
CA THR A 382 7.21 21.19 9.43
C THR A 382 6.03 21.35 8.47
N PRO A 383 6.14 22.21 7.44
CA PRO A 383 5.06 22.39 6.49
C PRO A 383 4.78 21.04 5.83
N SER A 384 3.52 20.60 5.88
CA SER A 384 3.07 19.54 4.99
C SER A 384 3.21 20.05 3.55
N LEU A 385 3.70 19.21 2.63
CA LEU A 385 3.85 19.53 1.21
C LEU A 385 2.51 19.72 0.49
N ILE A 386 1.42 19.96 1.22
CA ILE A 386 0.10 20.23 0.68
C ILE A 386 0.19 21.57 -0.08
N GLN A 387 0.45 21.47 -1.39
CA GLN A 387 0.35 22.59 -2.30
C GLN A 387 -1.08 23.13 -2.26
N GLY A 388 -1.27 24.23 -1.54
CA GLY A 388 -2.49 25.01 -1.58
C GLY A 388 -3.30 24.98 -0.29
N GLY A 389 -2.82 25.76 0.69
CA GLY A 389 -3.69 26.46 1.62
C GLY A 389 -4.07 25.70 2.89
N SER A 390 -3.75 26.35 4.00
CA SER A 390 -4.06 26.02 5.40
C SER A 390 -3.38 24.76 5.95
N LEU A 391 -2.59 25.00 7.00
CA LEU A 391 -2.32 24.03 8.06
C LEU A 391 -3.63 23.32 8.41
N CYS A 392 -3.69 22.05 8.04
CA CYS A 392 -4.32 21.03 8.84
C CYS A 392 -3.19 20.38 9.65
#